data_AF-A0A4D8QD97-F1
#
_entry.id   AF-A0A4D8QD97-F1
#
_cell.length_a   1.000
_cell.length_b   1.000
_cell.length_c   1.000
_cell.angle_alpha   90.00
_cell.angle_beta   90.00
_cell.angle_gamma   90.00
#
_symmetry.space_group_name_H-M   'P 1'
#
loop_
_entity.id
_entity.type
_entity.pdbx_description
1 polymer ?
#
loop_
_entity_poly.entity_id
_entity_poly.type
_entity_poly.pdbx_seq_one_letter_code
_entity_poly.pdbx_strand_id
1 'polypeptide(L)'
;MRALRSGLVTGSGHRREPLRRELSARAGADGAQRVRTSYPHLGPPNASMALVRPDDALARSFGEAKRKRPRKVRAMAAAGVSIGMGGTRDHSLDAARSLLMILGVPYHAALIYSPGYDWVMNSPDGIAWIGLFADFIHSFRMPAFFLISGLLITHSLRRHGPRAVLTSRASRLLVPLVAMAATLNVAQLWMESRAIDPGLTAGEFLTQTIPAAFWSGGLVYHLWFLVELFISVLALCLAYPLLVALHRRMAERAPGLARWLADPPDWLPPLLLSLVMMGVLGFDNISDRLVTPLVPTNSTAVSIVISAGFFAVGVLIAHWPGGAARYAKASWGVALTYLVCFAIHIGMVGVEKPMPVRFLDEALRAVAAWSAFRFVLGLTQSFFSAESRRVRALSQASYTIYLLHHLVVMAAGFALLAVTAPPLLEFATITAVGLFVPLAVHHGLVRRSPTLRFLMNGVPPGEAKKQSGPARGREAMARRTG
;
A
#
# COMPACT_ATOMS: atom_id res chain seq x y z
N MET A 1 -13.36 -21.23 48.59
CA MET A 1 -12.66 -21.58 49.85
C MET A 1 -11.17 -21.71 49.58
N ARG A 2 -10.32 -21.49 50.60
CA ARG A 2 -8.84 -21.67 50.73
C ARG A 2 -8.09 -22.22 49.49
N ALA A 3 -7.13 -21.57 48.84
CA ALA A 3 -5.98 -20.74 49.25
C ALA A 3 -4.69 -21.52 49.65
N LEU A 4 -3.55 -21.05 49.06
CA LEU A 4 -2.13 -21.15 49.49
C LEU A 4 -1.34 -22.40 49.00
N ARG A 5 -0.02 -22.34 48.71
CA ARG A 5 1.00 -21.27 48.88
C ARG A 5 2.30 -21.49 48.05
N SER A 6 2.97 -20.40 47.63
CA SER A 6 4.43 -20.07 47.58
C SER A 6 5.51 -21.14 47.25
N GLY A 7 6.66 -20.83 46.65
CA GLY A 7 7.36 -19.56 46.28
C GLY A 7 8.63 -19.93 45.45
N LEU A 8 9.66 -19.12 45.14
CA LEU A 8 10.21 -17.80 45.54
C LEU A 8 10.99 -17.25 44.29
N VAL A 9 10.93 -15.95 43.92
CA VAL A 9 11.86 -14.83 44.29
C VAL A 9 13.35 -15.17 44.00
N THR A 10 14.09 -14.48 43.11
CA THR A 10 14.54 -13.07 43.07
C THR A 10 14.61 -12.52 41.61
N GLY A 11 14.79 -11.23 41.28
CA GLY A 11 14.90 -9.99 42.07
C GLY A 11 14.93 -8.74 41.17
N SER A 12 13.83 -7.98 41.20
CA SER A 12 13.64 -6.52 41.09
C SER A 12 14.79 -5.55 40.77
N GLY A 13 14.48 -4.48 40.01
CA GLY A 13 15.31 -3.28 40.06
C GLY A 13 14.97 -2.06 39.18
N HIS A 14 13.78 -1.44 39.27
CA HIS A 14 13.64 0.04 39.25
C HIS A 14 12.21 0.50 39.60
N ARG A 15 12.08 1.53 40.44
CA ARG A 15 10.80 2.10 40.92
C ARG A 15 10.40 3.31 40.08
N ARG A 16 9.10 3.57 39.96
CA ARG A 16 8.53 4.86 39.56
C ARG A 16 7.70 5.42 40.72
N GLU A 17 7.87 6.70 41.01
CA GLU A 17 6.84 7.57 41.62
C GLU A 17 7.13 9.05 41.26
N PRO A 18 6.14 9.97 41.40
CA PRO A 18 6.05 11.14 40.51
C PRO A 18 6.41 12.48 41.17
N LEU A 19 6.81 13.46 40.33
CA LEU A 19 6.79 14.89 40.70
C LEU A 19 5.88 15.69 39.76
N ARG A 20 4.76 16.17 40.31
CA ARG A 20 4.00 17.34 39.82
C ARG A 20 3.94 18.35 40.96
N ARG A 21 3.93 19.64 40.62
CA ARG A 21 3.98 20.84 41.48
C ARG A 21 5.39 21.29 41.87
N GLU A 22 5.95 22.18 41.07
CA GLU A 22 6.44 23.49 41.51
C GLU A 22 6.65 24.40 40.29
N LEU A 23 6.89 25.71 40.53
CA LEU A 23 7.02 26.79 39.52
C LEU A 23 5.71 27.41 38.96
N SER A 24 4.75 27.66 39.85
CA SER A 24 3.77 28.75 39.70
C SER A 24 4.07 29.89 40.70
N ALA A 25 5.28 30.46 40.64
CA ALA A 25 5.69 31.60 41.48
C ALA A 25 6.94 32.32 40.93
N ARG A 26 6.75 33.22 39.94
CA ARG A 26 7.64 34.37 39.66
C ARG A 26 6.92 35.34 38.71
N ALA A 27 6.32 36.37 39.30
CA ALA A 27 5.71 37.49 38.60
C ALA A 27 6.50 38.78 38.88
N GLY A 28 6.49 39.72 37.91
CA GLY A 28 7.14 41.05 38.00
C GLY A 28 8.61 41.04 37.50
N ALA A 29 9.05 41.92 36.59
CA ALA A 29 8.62 43.29 36.32
C ALA A 29 9.01 43.80 34.90
N ASP A 30 8.37 44.91 34.52
CA ASP A 30 8.72 45.93 33.51
C ASP A 30 8.85 45.63 32.00
N GLY A 31 8.44 46.63 31.20
CA GLY A 31 8.73 46.72 29.76
C GLY A 31 7.56 47.13 28.85
N ALA A 32 6.91 48.28 29.07
CA ALA A 32 5.81 48.74 28.21
C ALA A 32 6.29 49.49 26.95
N GLN A 33 5.69 49.23 25.78
CA GLN A 33 5.27 50.31 24.87
C GLN A 33 4.24 49.87 23.81
N ARG A 34 3.42 50.84 23.37
CA ARG A 34 2.30 50.68 22.41
C ARG A 34 2.70 51.24 21.05
N VAL A 35 2.21 50.64 19.95
CA VAL A 35 1.91 51.37 18.71
C VAL A 35 0.57 50.89 18.15
N ARG A 36 -0.33 51.84 17.84
CA ARG A 36 -1.55 51.66 17.06
C ARG A 36 -1.39 52.39 15.71
N THR A 37 -1.80 51.76 14.62
CA THR A 37 -2.25 52.42 13.38
C THR A 37 -3.38 51.54 12.80
N SER A 38 -4.65 51.96 12.77
CA SER A 38 -5.30 53.03 11.97
C SER A 38 -5.66 52.58 10.54
N TYR A 39 -6.93 52.22 10.35
CA TYR A 39 -7.62 51.99 9.06
C TYR A 39 -8.58 53.15 8.75
N PRO A 40 -8.80 53.50 7.47
CA PRO A 40 -9.97 54.28 7.03
C PRO A 40 -10.83 53.59 5.95
N HIS A 41 -12.06 54.11 5.79
CA HIS A 41 -13.07 53.74 4.78
C HIS A 41 -13.38 55.00 3.89
N LEU A 42 -14.18 55.03 2.80
CA LEU A 42 -15.04 54.08 2.08
C LEU A 42 -15.31 54.67 0.66
N GLY A 43 -15.60 53.89 -0.40
CA GLY A 43 -16.17 54.45 -1.65
C GLY A 43 -16.01 53.63 -2.95
N PRO A 44 -17.05 53.48 -3.81
CA PRO A 44 -17.04 52.68 -5.07
C PRO A 44 -17.24 53.60 -6.34
N PRO A 45 -17.64 53.15 -7.57
CA PRO A 45 -17.85 51.81 -8.15
C PRO A 45 -17.28 51.58 -9.60
N ASN A 46 -17.59 50.40 -10.18
CA ASN A 46 -17.69 50.06 -11.62
C ASN A 46 -16.44 50.00 -12.54
N ALA A 47 -16.10 48.77 -12.99
CA ALA A 47 -16.00 48.41 -14.43
C ALA A 47 -15.83 46.88 -14.63
N SER A 48 -16.42 46.33 -15.69
CA SER A 48 -16.44 44.91 -16.02
C SER A 48 -15.17 44.40 -16.71
N MET A 49 -14.56 43.31 -16.23
CA MET A 49 -13.60 42.53 -17.02
C MET A 49 -13.62 41.04 -16.61
N ALA A 50 -13.65 40.14 -17.59
CA ALA A 50 -13.84 38.71 -17.36
C ALA A 50 -12.60 38.01 -16.78
N LEU A 51 -12.79 37.22 -15.71
CA LEU A 51 -11.74 36.41 -15.08
C LEU A 51 -11.37 35.20 -15.96
N VAL A 52 -10.25 35.31 -16.68
CA VAL A 52 -9.58 34.15 -17.29
C VAL A 52 -8.97 33.28 -16.17
N ARG A 53 -9.21 31.97 -16.20
CA ARG A 53 -8.70 31.04 -15.18
C ARG A 53 -7.19 30.78 -15.36
N PRO A 54 -6.40 30.57 -14.29
CA PRO A 54 -4.95 30.38 -14.40
C PRO A 54 -4.49 29.10 -15.15
N ASP A 55 -5.39 28.13 -15.35
CA ASP A 55 -5.03 26.80 -15.85
C ASP A 55 -4.64 26.77 -17.33
N ASP A 56 -5.12 27.71 -18.15
CA ASP A 56 -4.90 27.72 -19.61
C ASP A 56 -3.50 28.22 -20.03
N ALA A 57 -2.77 28.88 -19.13
CA ALA A 57 -1.43 29.39 -19.41
C ALA A 57 -0.36 28.29 -19.44
N LEU A 58 -0.52 27.21 -18.67
CA LEU A 58 0.44 26.10 -18.61
C LEU A 58 0.38 25.16 -19.82
N ALA A 59 -0.75 25.12 -20.54
CA ALA A 59 -0.92 24.26 -21.72
C ALA A 59 -0.23 24.84 -22.98
N ARG A 60 -0.03 26.16 -23.05
CA ARG A 60 0.45 26.84 -24.27
C ARG A 60 1.98 26.89 -24.40
N SER A 61 2.73 26.64 -23.33
CA SER A 61 4.21 26.69 -23.35
C SER A 61 4.88 25.48 -24.03
N PHE A 62 4.12 24.49 -24.49
CA PHE A 62 4.62 23.27 -25.15
C PHE A 62 4.31 23.17 -26.65
N GLY A 63 3.81 24.24 -27.28
CA GLY A 63 3.35 24.20 -28.66
C GLY A 63 3.72 25.43 -29.48
N GLU A 64 4.98 25.55 -29.92
CA GLU A 64 5.31 25.92 -31.31
C GLU A 64 6.82 25.82 -31.62
N ALA A 65 7.17 24.85 -32.46
CA ALA A 65 8.47 24.81 -33.14
C ALA A 65 8.30 24.19 -34.54
N LYS A 66 7.96 25.01 -35.54
CA LYS A 66 7.86 24.60 -36.95
C LYS A 66 9.23 24.16 -37.49
N ARG A 67 9.55 22.86 -37.39
CA ARG A 67 10.64 22.23 -38.17
C ARG A 67 10.08 21.39 -39.31
N LYS A 68 10.34 21.81 -40.55
CA LYS A 68 10.02 21.07 -41.78
C LYS A 68 10.72 19.70 -41.74
N ARG A 69 9.96 18.60 -41.80
CA ARG A 69 10.51 17.23 -41.85
C ARG A 69 10.89 16.85 -43.30
N PRO A 70 12.03 16.16 -43.52
CA PRO A 70 12.48 15.81 -44.87
C PRO A 70 11.62 14.71 -45.53
N ARG A 71 11.57 14.76 -46.87
CA ARG A 71 10.60 14.04 -47.74
C ARG A 71 10.60 12.51 -47.60
N LYS A 72 11.71 11.89 -47.14
CA LYS A 72 11.80 10.44 -46.89
C LYS A 72 10.87 9.92 -45.77
N VAL A 73 10.45 10.76 -44.82
CA VAL A 73 9.59 10.33 -43.69
C VAL A 73 8.14 10.02 -44.14
N ARG A 74 7.68 10.53 -45.30
CA ARG A 74 6.34 10.19 -45.84
C ARG A 74 6.27 8.77 -46.44
N ALA A 75 7.38 8.17 -46.84
CA ALA A 75 7.38 6.86 -47.49
C ALA A 75 7.16 5.70 -46.51
N MET A 76 7.71 5.77 -45.28
CA MET A 76 7.50 4.74 -44.26
C MET A 76 6.09 4.76 -43.64
N ALA A 77 5.32 5.85 -43.84
CA ALA A 77 3.94 5.94 -43.39
C ALA A 77 2.95 5.15 -44.27
N ALA A 78 3.39 4.64 -45.43
CA ALA A 78 2.58 3.83 -46.34
C ALA A 78 2.72 2.31 -46.12
N ALA A 79 3.73 1.87 -45.35
CA ALA A 79 3.86 0.48 -44.91
C ALA A 79 3.21 0.32 -43.53
N GLY A 80 2.05 -0.33 -43.48
CA GLY A 80 1.12 -0.32 -42.35
C GLY A 80 1.56 -1.04 -41.07
N VAL A 81 2.65 -0.60 -40.43
CA VAL A 81 2.98 -0.95 -39.03
C VAL A 81 2.72 0.28 -38.15
N SER A 82 1.44 0.49 -37.81
CA SER A 82 1.08 1.49 -36.83
C SER A 82 1.48 1.02 -35.42
N ILE A 83 2.64 1.47 -34.93
CA ILE A 83 2.93 1.43 -33.49
C ILE A 83 1.97 2.42 -32.81
N GLY A 84 0.79 1.93 -32.45
CA GLY A 84 -0.28 2.71 -31.86
C GLY A 84 0.11 3.22 -30.48
N MET A 85 0.53 4.48 -30.40
CA MET A 85 0.67 5.26 -29.16
C MET A 85 -0.72 5.63 -28.56
N GLY A 86 -1.58 4.62 -28.40
CA GLY A 86 -2.80 4.67 -27.60
C GLY A 86 -2.60 3.75 -26.41
N GLY A 87 -2.40 4.33 -25.21
CA GLY A 87 -1.83 3.65 -24.04
C GLY A 87 -2.35 2.23 -23.78
N THR A 88 -1.56 1.25 -24.16
CA THR A 88 -1.75 -0.17 -23.84
C THR A 88 -1.63 -0.35 -22.34
N ARG A 89 -2.65 -0.93 -21.73
CA ARG A 89 -2.69 -1.21 -20.30
C ARG A 89 -1.77 -2.39 -20.01
N ASP A 90 -0.75 -2.19 -19.18
CA ASP A 90 0.17 -3.27 -18.84
C ASP A 90 -0.55 -4.39 -18.05
N HIS A 91 -0.84 -5.49 -18.77
CA HIS A 91 -1.54 -6.65 -18.22
C HIS A 91 -0.68 -7.43 -17.22
N SER A 92 0.65 -7.39 -17.37
CA SER A 92 1.57 -8.08 -16.46
C SER A 92 1.59 -7.44 -15.08
N LEU A 93 1.61 -6.10 -15.01
CA LEU A 93 1.56 -5.37 -13.74
C LEU A 93 0.20 -5.51 -13.03
N ASP A 94 -0.91 -5.53 -13.78
CA ASP A 94 -2.23 -5.83 -13.20
C ASP A 94 -2.31 -7.27 -12.70
N ALA A 95 -1.70 -8.24 -13.40
CA ALA A 95 -1.61 -9.62 -12.95
C ALA A 95 -0.75 -9.75 -11.67
N ALA A 96 0.43 -9.11 -11.64
CA ALA A 96 1.33 -9.12 -10.48
C ALA A 96 0.64 -8.54 -9.24
N ARG A 97 0.00 -7.37 -9.38
CA ARG A 97 -0.82 -6.75 -8.31
C ARG A 97 -1.94 -7.67 -7.83
N SER A 98 -2.57 -8.43 -8.73
CA SER A 98 -3.66 -9.35 -8.38
C SER A 98 -3.15 -10.61 -7.66
N LEU A 99 -2.04 -11.18 -8.13
CA LEU A 99 -1.36 -12.32 -7.52
C LEU A 99 -0.91 -11.99 -6.08
N LEU A 100 -0.20 -10.88 -5.89
CA LEU A 100 0.25 -10.43 -4.57
C LEU A 100 -0.93 -10.14 -3.62
N MET A 101 -2.09 -9.74 -4.14
CA MET A 101 -3.29 -9.56 -3.32
C MET A 101 -3.89 -10.91 -2.88
N ILE A 102 -3.99 -11.86 -3.81
CA ILE A 102 -4.54 -13.20 -3.54
C ILE A 102 -3.69 -13.99 -2.56
N LEU A 103 -2.36 -13.84 -2.61
CA LEU A 103 -1.43 -14.43 -1.64
C LEU A 103 -1.67 -13.96 -0.19
N GLY A 104 -2.43 -12.88 0.03
CA GLY A 104 -2.89 -12.49 1.37
C GLY A 104 -3.84 -13.50 2.01
N VAL A 105 -4.67 -14.20 1.22
CA VAL A 105 -5.65 -15.18 1.72
C VAL A 105 -4.98 -16.39 2.40
N PRO A 106 -4.09 -17.16 1.73
CA PRO A 106 -3.39 -18.26 2.38
C PRO A 106 -2.43 -17.78 3.47
N TYR A 107 -1.92 -16.54 3.42
CA TYR A 107 -1.15 -15.97 4.52
C TYR A 107 -1.99 -15.83 5.80
N HIS A 108 -3.17 -15.21 5.74
CA HIS A 108 -4.02 -15.08 6.93
C HIS A 108 -4.60 -16.41 7.42
N ALA A 109 -4.89 -17.34 6.51
CA ALA A 109 -5.26 -18.71 6.88
C ALA A 109 -4.10 -19.45 7.57
N ALA A 110 -2.85 -19.20 7.17
CA ALA A 110 -1.67 -19.84 7.74
C ALA A 110 -1.42 -19.39 9.18
N LEU A 111 -1.63 -18.11 9.51
CA LEU A 111 -1.42 -17.56 10.86
C LEU A 111 -2.17 -18.33 11.96
N ILE A 112 -3.37 -18.86 11.67
CA ILE A 112 -4.16 -19.69 12.59
C ILE A 112 -3.42 -20.97 12.99
N TYR A 113 -2.61 -21.54 12.09
CA TYR A 113 -1.87 -22.79 12.29
C TYR A 113 -0.37 -22.59 12.50
N SER A 114 0.08 -21.35 12.68
CA SER A 114 1.49 -21.02 12.92
C SER A 114 1.83 -21.14 14.42
N PRO A 115 2.69 -22.08 14.85
CA PRO A 115 3.12 -22.15 16.24
C PRO A 115 3.91 -20.91 16.64
N GLY A 116 3.70 -20.42 17.87
CA GLY A 116 4.44 -19.28 18.43
C GLY A 116 4.04 -17.90 17.90
N TYR A 117 3.07 -17.81 16.99
CA TYR A 117 2.44 -16.55 16.60
C TYR A 117 1.23 -16.27 17.50
N ASP A 118 1.28 -15.19 18.28
CA ASP A 118 0.11 -14.69 19.01
C ASP A 118 -0.86 -14.05 18.00
N TRP A 119 -1.90 -14.79 17.61
CA TRP A 119 -2.91 -14.36 16.66
C TRP A 119 -4.30 -14.41 17.32
N VAL A 120 -5.27 -13.74 16.69
CA VAL A 120 -6.63 -13.61 17.24
C VAL A 120 -7.32 -14.97 17.47
N MET A 121 -6.87 -16.02 16.78
CA MET A 121 -7.12 -17.41 17.15
C MET A 121 -5.95 -18.29 16.70
N ASN A 122 -5.61 -19.31 17.48
CA ASN A 122 -4.59 -20.29 17.12
C ASN A 122 -5.15 -21.71 17.28
N SER A 123 -4.83 -22.58 16.33
CA SER A 123 -5.07 -24.02 16.45
C SER A 123 -4.09 -24.63 17.46
N PRO A 124 -4.53 -25.55 18.34
CA PRO A 124 -3.62 -26.32 19.19
C PRO A 124 -2.69 -27.22 18.35
N ASP A 125 -3.14 -27.65 17.17
CA ASP A 125 -2.43 -28.56 16.26
C ASP A 125 -1.62 -27.78 15.19
N GLY A 126 -0.96 -26.70 15.62
CA GLY A 126 -0.16 -25.84 14.75
C GLY A 126 1.02 -26.56 14.09
N ILE A 127 1.34 -26.21 12.84
CA ILE A 127 2.38 -26.87 12.04
C ILE A 127 3.45 -25.84 11.63
N ALA A 128 4.69 -26.06 12.09
CA ALA A 128 5.81 -25.13 11.91
C ALA A 128 6.08 -24.73 10.44
N TRP A 129 5.89 -25.64 9.47
CA TRP A 129 6.09 -25.29 8.06
C TRP A 129 5.02 -24.33 7.52
N ILE A 130 3.80 -24.33 8.08
CA ILE A 130 2.75 -23.37 7.72
C ILE A 130 3.15 -21.96 8.18
N GLY A 131 3.76 -21.84 9.37
CA GLY A 131 4.41 -20.62 9.83
C GLY A 131 5.50 -20.13 8.87
N LEU A 132 6.44 -21.01 8.52
CA LEU A 132 7.49 -20.70 7.54
C LEU A 132 6.94 -20.26 6.18
N PHE A 133 5.82 -20.85 5.74
CA PHE A 133 5.11 -20.46 4.52
C PHE A 133 4.43 -19.09 4.63
N ALA A 134 3.87 -18.75 5.80
CA ALA A 134 3.35 -17.42 6.08
C ALA A 134 4.47 -16.37 6.02
N ASP A 135 5.61 -16.64 6.68
CA ASP A 135 6.80 -15.78 6.68
C ASP A 135 7.36 -15.59 5.27
N PHE A 136 7.47 -16.68 4.50
CA PHE A 136 7.89 -16.70 3.11
C PHE A 136 7.03 -15.75 2.28
N ILE A 137 5.70 -15.89 2.32
CA ILE A 137 4.80 -15.00 1.57
C ILE A 137 4.94 -13.56 2.05
N HIS A 138 4.92 -13.33 3.37
CA HIS A 138 4.93 -11.98 3.92
C HIS A 138 6.20 -11.20 3.56
N SER A 139 7.36 -11.87 3.57
CA SER A 139 8.69 -11.27 3.35
C SER A 139 8.80 -10.45 2.06
N PHE A 140 8.09 -10.84 1.00
CA PHE A 140 8.10 -10.13 -0.29
C PHE A 140 6.73 -9.56 -0.69
N ARG A 141 5.61 -10.10 -0.20
CA ARG A 141 4.28 -9.73 -0.69
C ARG A 141 3.98 -8.24 -0.51
N MET A 142 4.17 -7.71 0.71
CA MET A 142 3.89 -6.29 0.99
C MET A 142 4.92 -5.36 0.32
N PRO A 143 6.25 -5.57 0.45
CA PRO A 143 7.21 -4.67 -0.17
C PRO A 143 7.14 -4.64 -1.70
N ALA A 144 6.90 -5.79 -2.36
CA ALA A 144 6.67 -5.84 -3.81
C ALA A 144 5.38 -5.12 -4.23
N PHE A 145 4.32 -5.15 -3.40
CA PHE A 145 3.09 -4.43 -3.69
C PHE A 145 3.30 -2.91 -3.65
N PHE A 146 4.08 -2.40 -2.68
CA PHE A 146 4.44 -0.97 -2.63
C PHE A 146 5.31 -0.55 -3.82
N LEU A 147 6.32 -1.34 -4.20
CA LEU A 147 7.12 -1.13 -5.42
C LEU A 147 6.23 -1.01 -6.68
N ILE A 148 5.33 -1.97 -6.90
CA ILE A 148 4.41 -1.96 -8.04
C ILE A 148 3.45 -0.74 -7.97
N SER A 149 3.00 -0.37 -6.78
CA SER A 149 2.12 0.79 -6.59
C SER A 149 2.81 2.12 -6.91
N GLY A 150 4.07 2.27 -6.50
CA GLY A 150 4.92 3.41 -6.86
C GLY A 150 5.17 3.50 -8.37
N LEU A 151 5.37 2.35 -9.01
CA LEU A 151 5.53 2.28 -10.47
C LEU A 151 4.24 2.70 -11.20
N LEU A 152 3.08 2.17 -10.78
CA LEU A 152 1.79 2.47 -11.41
C LEU A 152 1.31 3.91 -11.14
N ILE A 153 1.61 4.51 -9.99
CA ILE A 153 1.20 5.89 -9.69
C ILE A 153 1.92 6.90 -10.61
N THR A 154 3.19 6.67 -10.93
CA THR A 154 3.99 7.55 -11.81
C THR A 154 3.35 7.71 -13.20
N HIS A 155 2.91 6.59 -13.79
CA HIS A 155 2.20 6.61 -15.08
C HIS A 155 0.90 7.43 -15.01
N SER A 156 0.20 7.35 -13.87
CA SER A 156 -1.00 8.13 -13.59
C SER A 156 -0.70 9.63 -13.42
N LEU A 157 0.40 9.98 -12.75
CA LEU A 157 0.83 11.35 -12.46
C LEU A 157 1.26 12.08 -13.74
N ARG A 158 2.08 11.45 -14.59
CA ARG A 158 2.50 12.04 -15.87
C ARG A 158 1.33 12.37 -16.80
N ARG A 159 0.23 11.60 -16.71
CA ARG A 159 -0.94 11.74 -17.60
C ARG A 159 -2.00 12.72 -17.08
N HIS A 160 -2.17 12.86 -15.77
CA HIS A 160 -3.30 13.62 -15.19
C HIS A 160 -2.88 14.71 -14.19
N GLY A 161 -1.60 14.77 -13.79
CA GLY A 161 -1.09 15.69 -12.77
C GLY A 161 -1.45 15.30 -11.33
N PRO A 162 -0.78 15.91 -10.32
CA PRO A 162 -0.88 15.50 -8.92
C PRO A 162 -2.29 15.67 -8.34
N ARG A 163 -2.99 16.77 -8.64
CA ARG A 163 -4.33 17.04 -8.09
C ARG A 163 -5.37 16.00 -8.54
N ALA A 164 -5.41 15.66 -9.83
CA ALA A 164 -6.36 14.68 -10.35
C ALA A 164 -6.03 13.25 -9.90
N VAL A 165 -4.74 12.93 -9.73
CA VAL A 165 -4.32 11.65 -9.14
C VAL A 165 -4.75 11.58 -7.68
N LEU A 166 -4.46 12.60 -6.87
CA LEU A 166 -4.79 12.58 -5.45
C LEU A 166 -6.29 12.46 -5.20
N THR A 167 -7.13 13.21 -5.93
CA THR A 167 -8.60 13.10 -5.81
C THR A 167 -9.11 11.72 -6.23
N SER A 168 -8.62 11.16 -7.33
CA SER A 168 -9.01 9.81 -7.77
C SER A 168 -8.56 8.73 -6.78
N ARG A 169 -7.37 8.87 -6.17
CA ARG A 169 -6.86 7.93 -5.17
C ARG A 169 -7.53 8.08 -3.81
N ALA A 170 -7.89 9.29 -3.38
CA ALA A 170 -8.69 9.53 -2.19
C ALA A 170 -10.04 8.79 -2.30
N SER A 171 -10.78 8.95 -3.40
CA SER A 171 -12.01 8.19 -3.64
C SER A 171 -11.78 6.67 -3.64
N ARG A 172 -10.71 6.20 -4.28
CA ARG A 172 -10.38 4.77 -4.42
C ARG A 172 -9.81 4.08 -3.19
N LEU A 173 -9.36 4.82 -2.17
CA LEU A 173 -8.73 4.27 -0.96
C LEU A 173 -9.49 4.65 0.31
N LEU A 174 -9.88 5.92 0.47
CA LEU A 174 -10.54 6.40 1.69
C LEU A 174 -12.01 5.99 1.76
N VAL A 175 -12.74 5.95 0.65
CA VAL A 175 -14.14 5.48 0.66
C VAL A 175 -14.23 4.00 1.07
N PRO A 176 -13.44 3.08 0.49
CA PRO A 176 -13.37 1.69 0.98
C PRO A 176 -12.83 1.56 2.40
N LEU A 177 -11.81 2.34 2.79
CA LEU A 177 -11.28 2.33 4.14
C LEU A 177 -12.39 2.63 5.17
N VAL A 178 -13.09 3.76 5.02
CA VAL A 178 -14.17 4.16 5.95
C VAL A 178 -15.37 3.21 5.88
N ALA A 179 -15.78 2.80 4.68
CA ALA A 179 -16.93 1.92 4.51
C ALA A 179 -16.70 0.54 5.14
N MET A 180 -15.53 -0.07 4.97
CA MET A 180 -15.21 -1.38 5.54
C MET A 180 -14.88 -1.28 7.02
N ALA A 181 -14.19 -0.23 7.47
CA ALA A 181 -13.97 0.05 8.89
C ALA A 181 -15.29 0.15 9.67
N ALA A 182 -16.29 0.81 9.11
CA ALA A 182 -17.62 0.97 9.72
C ALA A 182 -18.57 -0.24 9.54
N THR A 183 -18.18 -1.28 8.79
CA THR A 183 -19.05 -2.45 8.52
C THR A 183 -18.34 -3.77 8.78
N LEU A 184 -17.52 -4.25 7.85
CA LEU A 184 -16.86 -5.55 7.94
C LEU A 184 -15.93 -5.65 9.15
N ASN A 185 -15.20 -4.58 9.46
CA ASN A 185 -14.27 -4.59 10.60
C ASN A 185 -15.01 -4.47 11.95
N VAL A 186 -16.17 -3.80 12.01
CA VAL A 186 -17.04 -3.83 13.20
C VAL A 186 -17.61 -5.24 13.40
N ALA A 187 -18.06 -5.89 12.33
CA ALA A 187 -18.54 -7.27 12.39
C ALA A 187 -17.42 -8.25 12.80
N GLN A 188 -16.20 -8.04 12.31
CA GLN A 188 -15.03 -8.82 12.72
C GLN A 188 -14.72 -8.59 14.21
N LEU A 189 -14.57 -7.33 14.64
CA LEU A 189 -14.29 -6.95 16.03
C LEU A 189 -15.34 -7.52 16.99
N TRP A 190 -16.62 -7.57 16.59
CA TRP A 190 -17.68 -8.23 17.36
C TRP A 190 -17.40 -9.72 17.56
N MET A 191 -17.09 -10.47 16.49
CA MET A 191 -16.79 -11.90 16.59
C MET A 191 -15.55 -12.15 17.47
N GLU A 192 -14.49 -11.37 17.28
CA GLU A 192 -13.24 -11.49 18.03
C GLU A 192 -13.45 -11.20 19.53
N SER A 193 -14.16 -10.10 19.84
CA SER A 193 -14.46 -9.72 21.22
C SER A 193 -15.38 -10.74 21.91
N ARG A 194 -16.33 -11.33 21.16
CA ARG A 194 -17.23 -12.39 21.64
C ARG A 194 -16.55 -13.75 21.82
N ALA A 195 -15.44 -14.01 21.13
CA ALA A 195 -14.62 -15.20 21.32
C ALA A 195 -13.76 -15.10 22.59
N ILE A 196 -13.29 -13.89 22.91
CA ILE A 196 -12.55 -13.60 24.16
C ILE A 196 -13.50 -13.51 25.36
N ASP A 197 -14.64 -12.85 25.20
CA ASP A 197 -15.68 -12.70 26.23
C ASP A 197 -17.05 -13.16 25.69
N PRO A 198 -17.44 -14.43 25.95
CA PRO A 198 -18.76 -14.96 25.63
C PRO A 198 -19.92 -14.32 26.42
N GLY A 199 -19.64 -13.49 27.43
CA GLY A 199 -20.61 -12.68 28.17
C GLY A 199 -20.92 -11.33 27.51
N LEU A 200 -20.00 -10.76 26.73
CA LEU A 200 -20.07 -9.41 26.18
C LEU A 200 -21.41 -9.09 25.51
N THR A 201 -22.09 -8.07 26.02
CA THR A 201 -23.38 -7.61 25.48
C THR A 201 -23.20 -6.64 24.31
N ALA A 202 -24.25 -6.49 23.49
CA ALA A 202 -24.27 -5.48 22.42
C ALA A 202 -24.14 -4.05 22.96
N GLY A 203 -24.66 -3.78 24.17
CA GLY A 203 -24.55 -2.46 24.82
C GLY A 203 -23.11 -2.10 25.17
N GLU A 204 -22.39 -3.01 25.83
CA GLU A 204 -20.97 -2.84 26.18
C GLU A 204 -20.10 -2.74 24.92
N PHE A 205 -20.36 -3.56 23.90
CA PHE A 205 -19.64 -3.48 22.64
C PHE A 205 -19.76 -2.12 21.95
N LEU A 206 -20.98 -1.58 21.87
CA LEU A 206 -21.23 -0.26 21.25
C LEU A 206 -20.66 0.89 22.08
N THR A 207 -20.66 0.79 23.41
CA THR A 207 -20.29 1.90 24.33
C THR A 207 -18.84 1.87 24.80
N GLN A 208 -18.17 0.71 24.78
CA GLN A 208 -16.81 0.50 25.28
C GLN A 208 -15.88 -0.03 24.19
N THR A 209 -16.21 -1.17 23.58
CA THR A 209 -15.32 -1.86 22.64
C THR A 209 -15.09 -1.08 21.34
N ILE A 210 -16.15 -0.57 20.70
CA ILE A 210 -16.01 0.24 19.47
C ILE A 210 -15.23 1.55 19.74
N PRO A 211 -15.53 2.36 20.77
CA PRO A 211 -14.72 3.54 21.10
C PRO A 211 -13.25 3.21 21.40
N ALA A 212 -12.97 2.14 22.16
CA ALA A 212 -11.60 1.70 22.42
C ALA A 212 -10.87 1.30 21.13
N ALA A 213 -11.51 0.50 20.28
CA ALA A 213 -10.98 0.06 18.99
C ALA A 213 -10.86 1.19 17.96
N PHE A 214 -11.63 2.27 18.09
CA PHE A 214 -11.42 3.49 17.32
C PHE A 214 -10.10 4.14 17.74
N TRP A 215 -9.92 4.46 19.03
CA TRP A 215 -8.73 5.17 19.51
C TRP A 215 -7.42 4.36 19.40
N SER A 216 -7.47 3.03 19.53
CA SER A 216 -6.32 2.14 19.29
C SER A 216 -6.05 1.87 17.80
N GLY A 217 -6.98 2.25 16.90
CA GLY A 217 -6.90 1.91 15.49
C GLY A 217 -7.32 0.50 15.11
N GLY A 218 -7.79 -0.32 16.07
CA GLY A 218 -8.33 -1.66 15.83
C GLY A 218 -9.38 -1.72 14.70
N LEU A 219 -10.24 -0.71 14.58
CA LEU A 219 -11.24 -0.61 13.50
C LEU A 219 -10.63 -0.55 12.08
N VAL A 220 -9.35 -0.23 11.93
CA VAL A 220 -8.62 -0.23 10.65
C VAL A 220 -7.45 -1.22 10.63
N TYR A 221 -7.35 -2.13 11.61
CA TYR A 221 -6.23 -3.07 11.78
C TYR A 221 -5.83 -3.75 10.46
N HIS A 222 -6.73 -4.52 9.85
CA HIS A 222 -6.46 -5.20 8.57
C HIS A 222 -6.34 -4.25 7.35
N LEU A 223 -6.84 -3.01 7.49
CA LEU A 223 -6.88 -2.00 6.42
C LEU A 223 -5.65 -1.08 6.39
N TRP A 224 -4.64 -1.33 7.24
CA TRP A 224 -3.38 -0.57 7.32
C TRP A 224 -2.76 -0.28 5.95
N PHE A 225 -2.81 -1.25 5.04
CA PHE A 225 -2.24 -1.11 3.70
C PHE A 225 -2.88 0.05 2.88
N LEU A 226 -4.18 0.29 3.02
CA LEU A 226 -4.87 1.41 2.36
C LEU A 226 -4.40 2.75 2.92
N VAL A 227 -4.17 2.82 4.23
CA VAL A 227 -3.68 4.01 4.93
C VAL A 227 -2.26 4.34 4.45
N GLU A 228 -1.35 3.39 4.53
CA GLU A 228 0.07 3.59 4.14
C GLU A 228 0.23 3.87 2.64
N LEU A 229 -0.55 3.21 1.78
CA LEU A 229 -0.58 3.52 0.35
C LEU A 229 -1.12 4.94 0.10
N PHE A 230 -2.18 5.36 0.81
CA PHE A 230 -2.71 6.72 0.66
C PHE A 230 -1.70 7.77 1.15
N ILE A 231 -1.05 7.55 2.30
CA ILE A 231 0.03 8.41 2.81
C ILE A 231 1.18 8.51 1.80
N SER A 232 1.62 7.38 1.23
CA SER A 232 2.68 7.35 0.21
C SER A 232 2.31 8.13 -1.06
N VAL A 233 1.06 7.98 -1.53
CA VAL A 233 0.53 8.76 -2.67
C VAL A 233 0.42 10.24 -2.34
N LEU A 234 -0.06 10.60 -1.15
CA LEU A 234 -0.20 11.98 -0.68
C LEU A 234 1.17 12.66 -0.60
N ALA A 235 2.15 12.01 0.06
CA ALA A 235 3.52 12.49 0.17
C ALA A 235 4.15 12.74 -1.21
N LEU A 236 4.02 11.79 -2.14
CA LEU A 236 4.49 11.97 -3.52
C LEU A 236 3.80 13.14 -4.24
N CYS A 237 2.48 13.31 -4.08
CA CYS A 237 1.74 14.39 -4.72
C CYS A 237 2.11 15.77 -4.17
N LEU A 238 2.36 15.88 -2.85
CA LEU A 238 2.82 17.11 -2.19
C LEU A 238 4.28 17.43 -2.53
N ALA A 239 5.15 16.42 -2.60
CA ALA A 239 6.55 16.59 -2.97
C ALA A 239 6.75 16.83 -4.48
N TYR A 240 5.80 16.44 -5.34
CA TYR A 240 5.91 16.51 -6.80
C TYR A 240 6.46 17.84 -7.37
N PRO A 241 5.93 19.04 -7.03
CA PRO A 241 6.48 20.30 -7.54
C PRO A 241 7.92 20.55 -7.10
N LEU A 242 8.28 20.19 -5.86
CA LEU A 242 9.64 20.30 -5.34
C LEU A 242 10.59 19.34 -6.06
N LEU A 243 10.18 18.09 -6.28
CA LEU A 243 10.95 17.08 -7.01
C LEU A 243 11.21 17.51 -8.46
N VAL A 244 10.21 18.08 -9.15
CA VAL A 244 10.38 18.64 -10.50
C VAL A 244 11.33 19.84 -10.50
N ALA A 245 11.21 20.76 -9.54
CA ALA A 245 12.09 21.91 -9.42
C ALA A 245 13.55 21.51 -9.12
N LEU A 246 13.75 20.53 -8.23
CA LEU A 246 15.06 19.97 -7.90
C LEU A 246 15.69 19.26 -9.11
N HIS A 247 14.90 18.46 -9.84
CA HIS A 247 15.37 17.78 -11.05
C HIS A 247 15.84 18.78 -12.12
N ARG A 248 15.10 19.88 -12.36
CA ARG A 248 15.52 20.95 -13.29
C ARG A 248 16.82 21.62 -12.85
N ARG A 249 16.89 22.08 -11.59
CA ARG A 249 18.10 22.70 -11.01
C ARG A 249 19.32 21.77 -11.05
N MET A 250 19.12 20.47 -10.88
CA MET A 250 20.17 19.45 -10.98
C MET A 250 20.61 19.21 -12.42
N ALA A 251 19.68 19.19 -13.39
CA ALA A 251 20.02 19.10 -14.80
C ALA A 251 20.83 20.32 -15.28
N GLU A 252 20.54 21.51 -14.74
CA GLU A 252 21.29 22.74 -15.00
C GLU A 252 22.68 22.76 -14.32
N ARG A 253 22.76 22.46 -13.02
CA ARG A 253 24.00 22.63 -12.23
C ARG A 253 24.92 21.41 -12.20
N ALA A 254 24.38 20.22 -12.40
CA ALA A 254 25.10 18.95 -12.31
C ALA A 254 24.65 17.97 -13.41
N PRO A 255 24.83 18.30 -14.70
CA PRO A 255 24.38 17.47 -15.83
C PRO A 255 25.04 16.07 -15.89
N GLY A 256 26.19 15.89 -15.23
CA GLY A 256 26.78 14.56 -15.01
C GLY A 256 25.91 13.69 -14.09
N LEU A 257 25.58 14.20 -12.89
CA LEU A 257 24.71 13.53 -11.93
C LEU A 257 23.30 13.32 -12.49
N ALA A 258 22.75 14.31 -13.20
CA ALA A 258 21.42 14.20 -13.80
C ALA A 258 21.34 13.08 -14.86
N ARG A 259 22.41 12.88 -15.65
CA ARG A 259 22.51 11.74 -16.58
C ARG A 259 22.66 10.42 -15.86
N TRP A 260 23.50 10.34 -14.82
CA TRP A 260 23.67 9.12 -14.02
C TRP A 260 22.37 8.69 -13.31
N LEU A 261 21.61 9.63 -12.75
CA LEU A 261 20.31 9.35 -12.13
C LEU A 261 19.19 9.00 -13.14
N ALA A 262 19.35 9.38 -14.41
CA ALA A 262 18.41 9.02 -15.47
C ALA A 262 18.60 7.56 -15.93
N ASP A 263 19.83 7.04 -15.90
CA ASP A 263 20.14 5.65 -16.26
C ASP A 263 21.15 5.02 -15.27
N PRO A 264 20.74 4.73 -14.03
CA PRO A 264 21.64 4.22 -13.00
C PRO A 264 21.92 2.71 -13.17
N PRO A 265 22.96 2.19 -12.51
CA PRO A 265 23.30 0.77 -12.54
C PRO A 265 22.30 -0.11 -11.77
N ASP A 266 22.18 -1.37 -12.17
CA ASP A 266 21.19 -2.33 -11.65
C ASP A 266 21.38 -2.73 -10.18
N TRP A 267 22.51 -2.38 -9.55
CA TRP A 267 22.73 -2.55 -8.12
C TRP A 267 22.12 -1.42 -7.27
N LEU A 268 21.74 -0.29 -7.87
CA LEU A 268 21.19 0.85 -7.12
C LEU A 268 19.84 0.55 -6.44
N PRO A 269 18.86 -0.11 -7.07
CA PRO A 269 17.57 -0.38 -6.42
C PRO A 269 17.66 -1.24 -5.16
N PRO A 270 18.36 -2.41 -5.12
CA PRO A 270 18.49 -3.16 -3.88
C PRO A 270 19.27 -2.37 -2.83
N LEU A 271 20.31 -1.61 -3.21
CA LEU A 271 21.03 -0.76 -2.26
C LEU A 271 20.10 0.27 -1.59
N LEU A 272 19.28 0.97 -2.37
CA LEU A 272 18.32 1.94 -1.83
C LEU A 272 17.31 1.28 -0.88
N LEU A 273 16.83 0.08 -1.22
CA LEU A 273 15.92 -0.69 -0.37
C LEU A 273 16.61 -1.16 0.93
N SER A 274 17.85 -1.64 0.85
CA SER A 274 18.63 -2.02 2.05
C SER A 274 18.89 -0.80 2.94
N LEU A 275 19.22 0.36 2.37
CA LEU A 275 19.39 1.61 3.12
C LEU A 275 18.09 2.08 3.80
N VAL A 276 16.92 1.84 3.20
CA VAL A 276 15.61 2.10 3.84
C VAL A 276 15.42 1.17 5.05
N MET A 277 15.63 -0.14 4.90
CA MET A 277 15.47 -1.08 6.03
C MET A 277 16.47 -0.81 7.17
N MET A 278 17.74 -0.60 6.81
CA MET A 278 18.79 -0.26 7.77
C MET A 278 18.52 1.08 8.47
N GLY A 279 18.12 2.12 7.73
CA GLY A 279 17.85 3.45 8.30
C GLY A 279 16.73 3.43 9.34
N VAL A 280 15.68 2.64 9.08
CA VAL A 280 14.57 2.41 10.01
C VAL A 280 15.05 1.73 11.30
N LEU A 281 15.82 0.65 11.19
CA LEU A 281 16.43 -0.02 12.34
C LEU A 281 17.34 0.93 13.14
N GLY A 282 18.10 1.79 12.48
CA GLY A 282 18.92 2.82 13.16
C GLY A 282 18.08 3.82 13.95
N PHE A 283 16.91 4.19 13.44
CA PHE A 283 15.99 5.16 14.07
C PHE A 283 15.21 4.54 15.25
N ASP A 284 14.81 3.28 15.13
CA ASP A 284 14.10 2.52 16.17
C ASP A 284 14.91 2.43 17.48
N ASN A 285 16.21 2.14 17.38
CA ASN A 285 17.11 2.09 18.54
C ASN A 285 17.43 3.49 19.17
N ILE A 286 16.91 4.58 18.61
CA ILE A 286 17.15 5.95 19.10
C ILE A 286 15.94 6.51 19.87
N SER A 287 14.70 6.08 19.58
CA SER A 287 13.55 6.47 20.41
C SER A 287 12.31 5.57 20.28
N ASP A 288 11.84 5.03 21.40
CA ASP A 288 10.59 4.25 21.54
C ASP A 288 9.33 4.97 21.04
N ARG A 289 9.38 6.31 20.92
CA ARG A 289 8.28 7.18 20.45
C ARG A 289 7.97 7.05 18.94
N LEU A 290 8.73 6.25 18.20
CA LEU A 290 8.51 5.99 16.76
C LEU A 290 7.65 4.74 16.51
N VAL A 291 7.52 3.89 17.51
CA VAL A 291 6.71 2.66 17.47
C VAL A 291 5.25 2.95 17.85
N THR A 292 4.97 4.06 18.54
CA THR A 292 3.60 4.48 18.84
C THR A 292 2.86 4.94 17.58
N PRO A 293 1.62 4.48 17.33
CA PRO A 293 0.82 4.95 16.20
C PRO A 293 0.61 6.47 16.22
N LEU A 294 0.92 7.13 15.11
CA LEU A 294 0.78 8.59 14.93
C LEU A 294 -0.68 9.04 14.73
N VAL A 295 -1.56 8.08 14.44
CA VAL A 295 -2.99 8.21 14.14
C VAL A 295 -3.67 6.97 14.74
N PRO A 296 -4.96 7.00 15.14
CA PRO A 296 -5.78 5.82 15.45
C PRO A 296 -5.85 4.81 14.28
N THR A 297 -4.75 4.07 14.12
CA THR A 297 -4.41 3.11 13.08
C THR A 297 -3.38 2.15 13.67
N ASN A 298 -3.17 0.97 13.08
CA ASN A 298 -2.09 0.08 13.50
C ASN A 298 -0.76 0.32 12.75
N SER A 299 -0.67 1.40 11.97
CA SER A 299 0.54 1.78 11.24
C SER A 299 1.48 2.59 12.14
N THR A 300 2.67 2.06 12.38
CA THR A 300 3.75 2.74 13.12
C THR A 300 4.49 3.71 12.20
N ALA A 301 5.27 4.65 12.75
CA ALA A 301 6.10 5.52 11.90
C ALA A 301 7.12 4.67 11.10
N VAL A 302 7.63 3.61 11.72
CA VAL A 302 8.47 2.56 11.12
C VAL A 302 7.80 1.94 9.87
N SER A 303 6.57 1.41 9.97
CA SER A 303 5.91 0.77 8.83
C SER A 303 5.65 1.76 7.69
N ILE A 304 5.24 2.99 8.01
CA ILE A 304 5.02 4.06 7.04
C ILE A 304 6.31 4.40 6.28
N VAL A 305 7.46 4.51 6.96
CA VAL A 305 8.76 4.81 6.31
C VAL A 305 9.21 3.67 5.40
N ILE A 306 9.06 2.41 5.84
CA ILE A 306 9.31 1.22 5.02
C ILE A 306 8.48 1.27 3.74
N SER A 307 7.15 1.36 3.89
CA SER A 307 6.19 1.34 2.81
C SER A 307 6.40 2.49 1.82
N ALA A 308 6.66 3.70 2.33
CA ALA A 308 7.00 4.87 1.51
C ALA A 308 8.34 4.71 0.77
N GLY A 309 9.35 4.08 1.39
CA GLY A 309 10.65 3.81 0.76
C GLY A 309 10.57 2.81 -0.40
N PHE A 310 9.89 1.68 -0.20
CA PHE A 310 9.63 0.72 -1.29
C PHE A 310 8.78 1.35 -2.41
N PHE A 311 7.77 2.14 -2.05
CA PHE A 311 6.98 2.91 -3.01
C PHE A 311 7.83 3.93 -3.78
N ALA A 312 8.73 4.65 -3.12
CA ALA A 312 9.62 5.62 -3.76
C ALA A 312 10.60 4.96 -4.75
N VAL A 313 11.18 3.80 -4.41
CA VAL A 313 12.00 3.04 -5.37
C VAL A 313 11.15 2.60 -6.58
N GLY A 314 9.87 2.25 -6.38
CA GLY A 314 8.93 1.98 -7.46
C GLY A 314 8.70 3.18 -8.39
N VAL A 315 8.59 4.38 -7.82
CA VAL A 315 8.50 5.65 -8.55
C VAL A 315 9.78 5.92 -9.35
N LEU A 316 10.97 5.66 -8.77
CA LEU A 316 12.24 5.82 -9.46
C LEU A 316 12.37 4.85 -10.66
N ILE A 317 12.02 3.58 -10.48
CA ILE A 317 12.01 2.58 -11.56
C ILE A 317 11.14 3.03 -12.73
N ALA A 318 9.98 3.65 -12.49
CA ALA A 318 9.13 4.19 -13.55
C ALA A 318 9.74 5.38 -14.34
N HIS A 319 10.84 5.99 -13.85
CA HIS A 319 11.58 7.05 -14.55
C HIS A 319 12.78 6.55 -15.35
N TRP A 320 13.30 5.37 -15.06
CA TRP A 320 14.48 4.82 -15.75
C TRP A 320 14.13 4.12 -17.07
N PRO A 321 15.07 4.05 -18.04
CA PRO A 321 14.93 3.28 -19.26
C PRO A 321 14.47 1.83 -19.00
N GLY A 322 13.48 1.38 -19.77
CA GLY A 322 12.90 0.04 -19.65
C GLY A 322 11.90 -0.17 -18.49
N GLY A 323 11.85 0.74 -17.49
CA GLY A 323 10.86 0.69 -16.41
C GLY A 323 10.81 -0.65 -15.69
N ALA A 324 9.60 -1.22 -15.54
CA ALA A 324 9.40 -2.55 -14.96
C ALA A 324 10.13 -3.66 -15.74
N ALA A 325 10.16 -3.57 -17.07
CA ALA A 325 10.70 -4.61 -17.94
C ALA A 325 12.23 -4.76 -17.83
N ARG A 326 12.94 -3.70 -17.41
CA ARG A 326 14.39 -3.77 -17.11
C ARG A 326 14.72 -4.77 -16.00
N TYR A 327 13.84 -4.87 -14.99
CA TYR A 327 14.11 -5.65 -13.78
C TYR A 327 13.36 -6.99 -13.73
N ALA A 328 12.33 -7.16 -14.56
CA ALA A 328 11.55 -8.39 -14.69
C ALA A 328 12.44 -9.57 -15.15
N LYS A 329 12.72 -10.51 -14.24
CA LYS A 329 13.61 -11.64 -14.51
C LYS A 329 13.22 -12.89 -13.71
N ALA A 330 12.44 -13.76 -14.33
CA ALA A 330 12.14 -15.10 -13.80
C ALA A 330 13.28 -16.06 -14.19
N SER A 331 14.30 -16.15 -13.35
CA SER A 331 15.45 -17.05 -13.55
C SER A 331 15.83 -17.73 -12.25
N TRP A 332 16.34 -18.97 -12.33
CA TRP A 332 16.76 -19.75 -11.16
C TRP A 332 17.76 -19.03 -10.27
N GLY A 333 18.69 -18.25 -10.83
CA GLY A 333 19.62 -17.42 -10.04
C GLY A 333 18.90 -16.40 -9.15
N VAL A 334 17.86 -15.72 -9.65
CA VAL A 334 17.08 -14.75 -8.88
C VAL A 334 16.25 -15.44 -7.79
N ALA A 335 15.66 -16.60 -8.11
CA ALA A 335 14.96 -17.41 -7.12
C ALA A 335 15.90 -17.93 -6.02
N LEU A 336 17.10 -18.38 -6.38
CA LEU A 336 18.13 -18.84 -5.44
C LEU A 336 18.64 -17.68 -4.55
N THR A 337 18.88 -16.49 -5.10
CA THR A 337 19.23 -15.31 -4.29
C THR A 337 18.16 -15.02 -3.24
N TYR A 338 16.88 -15.04 -3.63
CA TYR A 338 15.78 -14.89 -2.67
C TYR A 338 15.80 -15.99 -1.60
N LEU A 339 15.88 -17.27 -2.00
CA LEU A 339 15.84 -18.40 -1.08
C LEU A 339 17.01 -18.40 -0.09
N VAL A 340 18.22 -18.04 -0.53
CA VAL A 340 19.40 -17.93 0.33
C VAL A 340 19.24 -16.77 1.33
N CYS A 341 18.86 -15.57 0.87
CA CYS A 341 18.63 -14.44 1.77
C CYS A 341 17.50 -14.72 2.78
N PHE A 342 16.43 -15.38 2.35
CA PHE A 342 15.31 -15.78 3.21
C PHE A 342 15.73 -16.85 4.24
N ALA A 343 16.45 -17.89 3.82
CA ALA A 343 16.93 -18.95 4.72
C ALA A 343 17.90 -18.41 5.76
N ILE A 344 18.79 -17.49 5.38
CA ILE A 344 19.68 -16.80 6.33
C ILE A 344 18.86 -15.97 7.33
N HIS A 345 17.89 -15.18 6.85
CA HIS A 345 17.02 -14.39 7.74
C HIS A 345 16.29 -15.27 8.77
N ILE A 346 15.61 -16.34 8.31
CA ILE A 346 14.90 -17.29 9.17
C ILE A 346 15.85 -17.96 10.18
N GLY A 347 17.04 -18.37 9.74
CA GLY A 347 18.08 -18.93 10.63
C GLY A 347 18.63 -17.95 11.68
N MET A 348 18.31 -16.65 11.56
CA MET A 348 18.64 -15.63 12.55
C MET A 348 17.42 -15.16 13.37
N VAL A 349 16.20 -15.66 13.14
CA VAL A 349 15.02 -15.31 13.96
C VAL A 349 15.17 -15.89 15.37
N GLY A 350 14.79 -15.12 16.39
CA GLY A 350 14.91 -15.53 17.81
C GLY A 350 16.33 -15.50 18.39
N VAL A 351 17.35 -15.20 17.58
CA VAL A 351 18.75 -15.09 18.03
C VAL A 351 19.05 -13.63 18.40
N GLU A 352 19.66 -13.42 19.58
CA GLU A 352 20.20 -12.10 19.94
C GLU A 352 21.37 -11.73 19.01
N LYS A 353 21.26 -10.57 18.37
CA LYS A 353 22.19 -10.11 17.32
C LYS A 353 22.92 -8.84 17.73
N PRO A 354 24.26 -8.78 17.64
CA PRO A 354 24.98 -7.51 17.78
C PRO A 354 24.58 -6.56 16.64
N MET A 355 24.70 -5.25 16.89
CA MET A 355 24.14 -4.21 16.00
C MET A 355 24.51 -4.35 14.51
N PRO A 356 25.77 -4.67 14.12
CA PRO A 356 26.12 -4.86 12.71
C PRO A 356 25.38 -6.03 12.04
N VAL A 357 25.09 -7.10 12.78
CA VAL A 357 24.37 -8.27 12.26
C VAL A 357 22.89 -7.95 12.09
N ARG A 358 22.28 -7.12 12.96
CA ARG A 358 20.91 -6.61 12.76
C ARG A 358 20.80 -5.78 11.48
N PHE A 359 21.77 -4.90 11.21
CA PHE A 359 21.81 -4.12 9.95
C PHE A 359 22.00 -5.01 8.72
N LEU A 360 22.84 -6.05 8.80
CA LEU A 360 23.02 -7.01 7.71
C LEU A 360 21.74 -7.82 7.42
N ASP A 361 21.04 -8.24 8.47
CA ASP A 361 19.76 -8.97 8.36
C ASP A 361 18.68 -8.12 7.65
N GLU A 362 18.55 -6.83 8.00
CA GLU A 362 17.67 -5.91 7.29
C GLU A 362 18.09 -5.64 5.83
N ALA A 363 19.40 -5.59 5.56
CA ALA A 363 19.90 -5.50 4.19
C ALA A 363 19.57 -6.76 3.37
N LEU A 364 19.68 -7.95 3.96
CA LEU A 364 19.31 -9.24 3.36
C LEU A 364 17.81 -9.33 3.10
N ARG A 365 16.95 -8.86 4.01
CA ARG A 365 15.50 -8.76 3.82
C ARG A 365 15.13 -7.88 2.62
N ALA A 366 15.80 -6.72 2.44
CA ALA A 366 15.63 -5.91 1.23
C ALA A 366 16.09 -6.62 -0.06
N VAL A 367 17.23 -7.33 -0.04
CA VAL A 367 17.72 -8.09 -1.21
C VAL A 367 16.80 -9.26 -1.56
N ALA A 368 16.21 -9.92 -0.56
CA ALA A 368 15.17 -10.92 -0.76
C ALA A 368 13.92 -10.28 -1.42
N ALA A 369 13.35 -9.25 -0.81
CA ALA A 369 12.17 -8.55 -1.33
C ALA A 369 12.38 -8.03 -2.77
N TRP A 370 13.57 -7.50 -3.07
CA TRP A 370 13.96 -7.09 -4.42
C TRP A 370 14.03 -8.27 -5.41
N SER A 371 14.65 -9.38 -5.00
CA SER A 371 14.78 -10.57 -5.84
C SER A 371 13.42 -11.20 -6.15
N ALA A 372 12.53 -11.29 -5.15
CA ALA A 372 11.16 -11.74 -5.33
C ALA A 372 10.34 -10.78 -6.22
N PHE A 373 10.46 -9.46 -6.07
CA PHE A 373 9.84 -8.48 -6.96
C PHE A 373 10.25 -8.71 -8.43
N ARG A 374 11.55 -8.87 -8.70
CA ARG A 374 12.07 -9.18 -10.05
C ARG A 374 11.53 -10.49 -10.60
N PHE A 375 11.44 -11.53 -9.76
CA PHE A 375 10.93 -12.83 -10.12
C PHE A 375 9.44 -12.79 -10.45
N VAL A 376 8.62 -12.16 -9.60
CA VAL A 376 7.17 -11.96 -9.82
C VAL A 376 6.91 -11.15 -11.09
N LEU A 377 7.63 -10.05 -11.32
CA LEU A 377 7.52 -9.31 -12.57
C LEU A 377 7.89 -10.17 -13.78
N GLY A 378 8.99 -10.91 -13.73
CA GLY A 378 9.40 -11.83 -14.79
C GLY A 378 8.32 -12.88 -15.10
N LEU A 379 7.80 -13.57 -14.08
CA LEU A 379 6.74 -14.57 -14.23
C LEU A 379 5.50 -13.95 -14.87
N THR A 380 5.06 -12.78 -14.38
CA THR A 380 3.85 -12.14 -14.89
C THR A 380 4.02 -11.58 -16.31
N GLN A 381 5.21 -11.19 -16.73
CA GLN A 381 5.48 -10.84 -18.13
C GLN A 381 5.52 -12.10 -19.03
N SER A 382 6.09 -13.21 -18.58
CA SER A 382 6.09 -14.47 -19.31
C SER A 382 4.68 -15.06 -19.49
N PHE A 383 3.85 -15.06 -18.44
CA PHE A 383 2.56 -15.76 -18.45
C PHE A 383 1.33 -14.85 -18.67
N PHE A 384 1.43 -13.54 -18.44
CA PHE A 384 0.29 -12.60 -18.46
C PHE A 384 0.57 -11.31 -19.28
N SER A 385 1.47 -11.36 -20.26
CA SER A 385 1.71 -10.27 -21.22
C SER A 385 0.51 -9.98 -22.13
N ALA A 386 -0.30 -10.99 -22.45
CA ALA A 386 -1.49 -10.86 -23.33
C ALA A 386 -2.78 -10.51 -22.56
N GLU A 387 -3.73 -9.84 -23.23
CA GLU A 387 -5.06 -9.57 -22.65
C GLU A 387 -5.85 -10.86 -22.41
N SER A 388 -5.92 -11.30 -21.15
CA SER A 388 -6.78 -12.42 -20.74
C SER A 388 -8.05 -11.94 -20.04
N ARG A 389 -9.21 -12.42 -20.52
CA ARG A 389 -10.51 -12.21 -19.85
C ARG A 389 -10.53 -12.73 -18.41
N ARG A 390 -9.82 -13.83 -18.12
CA ARG A 390 -9.70 -14.41 -16.76
C ARG A 390 -8.87 -13.51 -15.86
N VAL A 391 -7.69 -13.06 -16.31
CA VAL A 391 -6.83 -12.11 -15.56
C VAL A 391 -7.55 -10.80 -15.30
N ARG A 392 -8.31 -10.28 -16.27
CA ARG A 392 -9.12 -9.06 -16.11
C ARG A 392 -10.21 -9.22 -15.06
N ALA A 393 -10.95 -10.34 -15.07
CA ALA A 393 -11.96 -10.63 -14.07
C ALA A 393 -11.34 -10.75 -12.67
N LEU A 394 -10.22 -11.48 -12.56
CA LEU A 394 -9.48 -11.64 -11.31
C LEU A 394 -8.94 -10.31 -10.77
N SER A 395 -8.43 -9.43 -11.64
CA SER A 395 -7.92 -8.09 -11.27
C SER A 395 -9.03 -7.09 -10.91
N GLN A 396 -10.26 -7.31 -11.37
CA GLN A 396 -11.44 -6.58 -10.92
C GLN A 396 -11.94 -7.10 -9.56
N ALA A 397 -11.85 -8.42 -9.33
CA ALA A 397 -12.26 -9.06 -8.09
C ALA A 397 -11.23 -8.90 -6.95
N SER A 398 -9.93 -8.77 -7.26
CA SER A 398 -8.84 -8.82 -6.26
C SER A 398 -8.97 -7.80 -5.14
N TYR A 399 -9.56 -6.63 -5.41
CA TYR A 399 -9.81 -5.63 -4.37
C TYR A 399 -11.02 -5.98 -3.48
N THR A 400 -12.07 -6.60 -4.04
CA THR A 400 -13.16 -7.17 -3.23
C THR A 400 -12.68 -8.36 -2.41
N ILE A 401 -11.81 -9.22 -2.96
CA ILE A 401 -11.17 -10.31 -2.21
C ILE A 401 -10.38 -9.72 -1.04
N TYR A 402 -9.53 -8.71 -1.29
CA TYR A 402 -8.79 -8.01 -0.24
C TYR A 402 -9.69 -7.50 0.89
N LEU A 403 -10.79 -6.82 0.60
CA LEU A 403 -11.63 -6.24 1.66
C LEU A 403 -12.44 -7.28 2.45
N LEU A 404 -12.78 -8.44 1.87
CA LEU A 404 -13.67 -9.43 2.50
C LEU A 404 -12.94 -10.65 3.06
N HIS A 405 -11.78 -11.03 2.51
CA HIS A 405 -11.16 -12.31 2.86
C HIS A 405 -10.85 -12.43 4.35
N HIS A 406 -10.45 -11.35 5.03
CA HIS A 406 -10.10 -11.41 6.44
C HIS A 406 -11.30 -11.80 7.31
N LEU A 407 -12.43 -11.09 7.18
CA LEU A 407 -13.68 -11.45 7.86
C LEU A 407 -14.11 -12.90 7.57
N VAL A 408 -13.98 -13.34 6.31
CA VAL A 408 -14.34 -14.71 5.89
C VAL A 408 -13.38 -15.76 6.45
N VAL A 409 -12.08 -15.49 6.48
CA VAL A 409 -11.05 -16.37 7.07
C VAL A 409 -11.25 -16.48 8.58
N MET A 410 -11.54 -15.37 9.27
CA MET A 410 -11.84 -15.37 10.71
C MET A 410 -13.11 -16.17 11.01
N ALA A 411 -14.20 -15.94 10.26
CA ALA A 411 -15.44 -16.70 10.44
C ALA A 411 -15.27 -18.20 10.15
N ALA A 412 -14.50 -18.56 9.11
CA ALA A 412 -14.20 -19.95 8.78
C ALA A 412 -13.27 -20.60 9.83
N GLY A 413 -12.30 -19.86 10.38
CA GLY A 413 -11.43 -20.31 11.46
C GLY A 413 -12.21 -20.62 12.73
N PHE A 414 -13.05 -19.70 13.22
CA PHE A 414 -13.89 -19.94 14.40
C PHE A 414 -14.86 -21.12 14.20
N ALA A 415 -15.34 -21.35 12.98
CA ALA A 415 -16.21 -22.48 12.69
C ALA A 415 -15.47 -23.84 12.61
N LEU A 416 -14.24 -23.85 12.06
CA LEU A 416 -13.46 -25.08 11.85
C LEU A 416 -12.64 -25.50 13.08
N LEU A 417 -12.17 -24.57 13.91
CA LEU A 417 -11.50 -24.90 15.18
C LEU A 417 -12.41 -25.61 16.19
N ALA A 418 -13.72 -25.66 15.95
CA ALA A 418 -14.68 -26.46 16.70
C ALA A 418 -14.82 -27.92 16.18
N VAL A 419 -14.11 -28.28 15.11
CA VAL A 419 -14.15 -29.59 14.45
C VAL A 419 -12.79 -30.27 14.62
N THR A 420 -12.78 -31.60 14.80
CA THR A 420 -11.55 -32.38 14.89
C THR A 420 -11.11 -32.85 13.49
N ALA A 421 -10.68 -31.93 12.63
CA ALA A 421 -10.17 -32.27 11.29
C ALA A 421 -8.63 -32.17 11.21
N PRO A 422 -7.98 -32.81 10.23
CA PRO A 422 -6.54 -32.64 10.05
C PRO A 422 -6.19 -31.18 9.72
N PRO A 423 -5.20 -30.54 10.38
CA PRO A 423 -4.94 -29.10 10.22
C PRO A 423 -4.66 -28.66 8.77
N LEU A 424 -4.08 -29.54 7.94
CA LEU A 424 -3.87 -29.28 6.52
C LEU A 424 -5.18 -29.17 5.72
N LEU A 425 -6.19 -29.98 6.08
CA LEU A 425 -7.51 -29.93 5.45
C LEU A 425 -8.25 -28.66 5.88
N GLU A 426 -8.15 -28.27 7.15
CA GLU A 426 -8.74 -27.03 7.66
C GLU A 426 -8.08 -25.80 7.01
N PHE A 427 -6.74 -25.71 7.01
CA PHE A 427 -5.99 -24.65 6.34
C PHE A 427 -6.35 -24.52 4.85
N ALA A 428 -6.43 -25.66 4.12
CA ALA A 428 -6.85 -25.67 2.72
C ALA A 428 -8.30 -25.21 2.54
N THR A 429 -9.20 -25.62 3.44
CA THR A 429 -10.62 -25.24 3.42
C THR A 429 -10.81 -23.75 3.73
N ILE A 430 -10.16 -23.23 4.77
CA ILE A 430 -10.18 -21.80 5.13
C ILE A 430 -9.60 -20.95 3.99
N THR A 431 -8.50 -21.38 3.37
CA THR A 431 -7.92 -20.72 2.19
C THR A 431 -8.89 -20.71 1.01
N ALA A 432 -9.55 -21.84 0.73
CA ALA A 432 -10.51 -21.95 -0.35
C ALA A 432 -11.75 -21.07 -0.10
N VAL A 433 -12.34 -21.13 1.10
CA VAL A 433 -13.49 -20.33 1.52
C VAL A 433 -13.16 -18.83 1.48
N GLY A 434 -12.01 -18.43 2.04
CA GLY A 434 -11.48 -17.07 2.02
C GLY A 434 -11.20 -16.51 0.62
N LEU A 435 -11.01 -17.36 -0.39
CA LEU A 435 -10.84 -16.95 -1.79
C LEU A 435 -12.17 -16.95 -2.56
N PHE A 436 -12.92 -18.05 -2.49
CA PHE A 436 -14.10 -18.27 -3.32
C PHE A 436 -15.35 -17.54 -2.83
N VAL A 437 -15.55 -17.36 -1.51
CA VAL A 437 -16.70 -16.59 -1.00
C VAL A 437 -16.59 -15.11 -1.40
N PRO A 438 -15.47 -14.38 -1.19
CA PRO A 438 -15.34 -13.01 -1.68
C PRO A 438 -15.43 -12.90 -3.21
N LEU A 439 -14.94 -13.89 -3.96
CA LEU A 439 -15.08 -13.93 -5.42
C LEU A 439 -16.55 -14.10 -5.85
N ALA A 440 -17.30 -15.00 -5.18
CA ALA A 440 -18.72 -15.18 -5.40
C ALA A 440 -19.52 -13.92 -5.05
N VAL A 441 -19.21 -13.26 -3.91
CA VAL A 441 -19.81 -11.97 -3.52
C VAL A 441 -19.49 -10.87 -4.55
N HIS A 442 -18.27 -10.82 -5.08
CA HIS A 442 -17.91 -9.87 -6.13
C HIS A 442 -18.77 -10.05 -7.39
N HIS A 443 -18.89 -11.29 -7.87
CA HIS A 443 -19.64 -11.63 -9.08
C HIS A 443 -21.16 -11.62 -8.89
N GLY A 444 -21.65 -11.92 -7.69
CA GLY A 444 -23.05 -11.95 -7.29
C GLY A 444 -23.61 -10.55 -7.02
N LEU A 445 -23.01 -9.84 -6.07
CA LEU A 445 -23.57 -8.61 -5.50
C LEU A 445 -22.82 -7.36 -5.96
N VAL A 446 -21.49 -7.32 -5.75
CA VAL A 446 -20.71 -6.09 -5.94
C VAL A 446 -20.80 -5.60 -7.38
N ARG A 447 -20.55 -6.47 -8.37
CA ARG A 447 -20.62 -6.05 -9.79
C ARG A 447 -21.99 -5.56 -10.25
N ARG A 448 -23.09 -6.01 -9.62
CA ARG A 448 -24.45 -5.62 -9.97
C ARG A 448 -24.86 -4.29 -9.31
N SER A 449 -24.46 -4.04 -8.07
CA SER A 449 -24.81 -2.81 -7.34
C SER A 449 -23.87 -1.63 -7.67
N PRO A 450 -24.38 -0.46 -8.10
CA PRO A 450 -23.58 0.77 -8.18
C PRO A 450 -23.04 1.21 -6.81
N THR A 451 -23.85 1.08 -5.75
CA THR A 451 -23.49 1.48 -4.38
C THR A 451 -22.35 0.63 -3.84
N LEU A 452 -22.43 -0.71 -3.94
CA LEU A 452 -21.33 -1.58 -3.52
C LEU A 452 -20.04 -1.33 -4.33
N ARG A 453 -20.14 -1.02 -5.64
CA ARG A 453 -18.95 -0.61 -6.42
C ARG A 453 -18.34 0.69 -5.94
N PHE A 454 -19.15 1.65 -5.51
CA PHE A 454 -18.64 2.89 -4.94
C PHE A 454 -18.02 2.65 -3.56
N LEU A 455 -18.73 2.00 -2.65
CA LEU A 455 -18.25 1.72 -1.30
C LEU A 455 -16.99 0.84 -1.30
N MET A 456 -16.94 -0.20 -2.14
CA MET A 456 -15.85 -1.20 -2.09
C MET A 456 -14.72 -0.96 -3.09
N ASN A 457 -14.95 -0.24 -4.19
CA ASN A 457 -13.91 0.05 -5.19
C ASN A 457 -13.64 1.57 -5.37
N GLY A 458 -14.36 2.42 -4.64
CA GLY A 458 -14.23 3.88 -4.70
C GLY A 458 -14.52 4.49 -6.08
N VAL A 459 -15.28 3.80 -6.93
CA VAL A 459 -15.65 4.26 -8.29
C VAL A 459 -17.01 4.95 -8.25
N PRO A 460 -17.09 6.27 -8.51
CA PRO A 460 -18.37 6.99 -8.49
C PRO A 460 -19.36 6.40 -9.51
N PRO A 461 -20.68 6.36 -9.20
CA PRO A 461 -21.69 5.76 -10.08
C PRO A 461 -21.70 6.32 -11.52
N GLY A 462 -21.35 7.60 -11.70
CA GLY A 462 -21.25 8.25 -13.01
C GLY A 462 -20.09 7.76 -13.89
N GLU A 463 -18.95 7.36 -13.30
CA GLU A 463 -17.82 6.82 -14.08
C GLU A 463 -18.05 5.37 -14.51
N ALA A 464 -18.75 4.60 -13.68
CA ALA A 464 -19.03 3.18 -13.95
C ALA A 464 -19.78 2.98 -15.28
N LYS A 465 -20.68 3.91 -15.65
CA LYS A 465 -21.48 3.87 -16.89
C LYS A 465 -20.62 4.00 -18.15
N LYS A 466 -19.44 4.65 -18.08
CA LYS A 466 -18.47 4.73 -19.19
C LYS A 466 -17.65 3.45 -19.37
N GLN A 467 -17.44 2.65 -18.32
CA GLN A 467 -16.68 1.40 -18.40
C GLN A 467 -17.54 0.19 -18.79
N SER A 468 -18.86 0.27 -18.62
CA SER A 468 -19.81 -0.79 -18.97
C SER A 468 -20.49 -0.61 -20.34
N GLY A 469 -20.12 0.41 -21.13
CA GLY A 469 -20.63 0.60 -22.47
C GLY A 469 -20.16 -0.51 -23.42
N PRO A 470 -21.05 -1.21 -24.17
CA PRO A 470 -20.64 -2.30 -25.04
C PRO A 470 -19.75 -1.79 -26.18
N ALA A 471 -18.62 -2.49 -26.40
CA ALA A 471 -17.64 -2.15 -27.45
C ALA A 471 -18.21 -2.10 -28.89
N ARG A 472 -19.39 -2.71 -29.11
CA ARG A 472 -20.14 -2.70 -30.37
C ARG A 472 -20.36 -1.31 -30.97
N GLY A 473 -20.41 -0.25 -30.16
CA GLY A 473 -20.61 1.12 -30.65
C GLY A 473 -19.44 1.68 -31.50
N ARG A 474 -18.21 1.16 -31.33
CA ARG A 474 -17.04 1.65 -32.09
C ARG A 474 -16.83 0.92 -33.42
N GLU A 475 -17.18 -0.36 -33.49
CA GLU A 475 -17.12 -1.14 -34.73
C GLU A 475 -18.22 -0.75 -35.73
N ALA A 476 -19.42 -0.40 -35.24
CA ALA A 476 -20.55 0.00 -36.09
C ALA A 476 -20.30 1.33 -36.84
N MET A 477 -19.52 2.25 -36.25
CA MET A 477 -19.17 3.52 -36.89
C MET A 477 -18.09 3.34 -37.96
N ALA A 478 -17.11 2.46 -37.73
CA ALA A 478 -16.06 2.15 -38.71
C ALA A 478 -16.58 1.42 -39.97
N ARG A 479 -17.72 0.71 -39.87
CA ARG A 479 -18.37 0.03 -41.02
C ARG A 479 -19.36 0.92 -41.80
N ARG A 480 -19.48 2.21 -41.48
CA ARG A 480 -20.33 3.17 -42.22
C ARG A 480 -19.52 4.25 -42.96
N THR A 481 -18.20 4.15 -42.96
CA THR A 481 -17.27 5.10 -43.61
C THR A 481 -16.15 4.37 -44.35
N GLY A 482 -16.44 3.18 -44.89
CA GLY A 482 -15.56 2.36 -45.71
C GLY A 482 -16.28 1.93 -46.97
#